data_AF-A0A563W1W8-F1
#
_entry.id   AF-A0A563W1W8-F1
#
_cell.length_a   1.000
_cell.length_b   1.000
_cell.length_c   1.000
_cell.angle_alpha   90.00
_cell.angle_beta   90.00
_cell.angle_gamma   90.00
#
_symmetry.space_group_name_H-M   'P 1'
#
loop_
_entity.id
_entity.type
_entity.pdbx_description
1 polymer ?
#
loop_
_entity_poly.entity_id
_entity_poly.type
_entity_poly.pdbx_seq_one_letter_code
_entity_poly.pdbx_strand_id
1 'polypeptide(L)'
;MSDTAIFELETNVEREIIQEKLTYLWQKACKGYKVDTWDGDSYGVKTIFCELLYVFREPGEEEAIREVVDYLLSISLYNQIYYYRCDEYISEELKARSLTNITVDDLFTEQYRPSIGANIPQRFLIEG
;
A
#
# COMPACT_ATOMS: atom_id res chain seq x y z
N MET A 1 6.45 -13.72 -12.02
CA MET A 1 5.97 -13.97 -10.64
C MET A 1 5.39 -12.66 -10.19
N SER A 2 4.11 -12.62 -9.84
CA SER A 2 3.45 -11.41 -9.34
C SER A 2 3.58 -11.35 -7.82
N ASP A 3 3.62 -10.14 -7.29
CA ASP A 3 3.68 -9.86 -5.86
C ASP A 3 2.71 -8.71 -5.55
N THR A 4 2.51 -8.43 -4.26
CA THR A 4 1.45 -7.53 -3.81
C THR A 4 1.98 -6.49 -2.82
N ALA A 5 1.63 -5.23 -3.04
CA ALA A 5 1.81 -4.14 -2.09
C ALA A 5 0.43 -3.74 -1.56
N ILE A 6 0.25 -3.80 -0.23
CA ILE A 6 -1.00 -3.39 0.41
C ILE A 6 -0.74 -2.15 1.24
N PHE A 7 -1.59 -1.15 1.07
CA PHE A 7 -1.60 0.07 1.84
C PHE A 7 -2.91 0.20 2.63
N GLU A 8 -2.84 0.73 3.84
CA GLU A 8 -3.99 1.05 4.68
C GLU A 8 -3.95 2.54 5.01
N LEU A 9 -5.10 3.21 4.90
CA LEU A 9 -5.24 4.60 5.28
C LEU A 9 -6.62 4.90 5.87
N GLU A 10 -6.66 5.89 6.74
CA GLU A 10 -7.90 6.50 7.22
C GLU A 10 -8.19 7.75 6.37
N THR A 11 -9.39 7.86 5.81
CA THR A 11 -9.74 8.93 4.85
C THR A 11 -11.23 9.22 4.81
N ASN A 12 -11.57 10.46 4.43
CA ASN A 12 -12.94 10.87 4.11
C ASN A 12 -13.30 10.65 2.63
N VAL A 13 -12.34 10.28 1.78
CA VAL A 13 -12.58 10.04 0.36
C VAL A 13 -13.36 8.73 0.18
N GLU A 14 -14.25 8.70 -0.81
CA GLU A 14 -15.01 7.50 -1.16
C GLU A 14 -14.11 6.46 -1.82
N ARG A 15 -14.33 5.18 -1.48
CA ARG A 15 -13.48 4.07 -1.93
C ARG A 15 -13.45 3.97 -3.45
N GLU A 16 -14.59 4.21 -4.10
CA GLU A 16 -14.74 4.20 -5.55
C GLU A 16 -13.85 5.26 -6.23
N ILE A 17 -13.73 6.45 -5.62
CA ILE A 17 -12.87 7.53 -6.12
C ILE A 17 -11.39 7.11 -6.01
N ILE A 18 -11.03 6.50 -4.88
CA ILE A 18 -9.66 5.99 -4.65
C ILE A 18 -9.35 4.88 -5.67
N GLN A 19 -10.25 3.91 -5.82
CA GLN A 19 -10.11 2.82 -6.80
C GLN A 19 -9.87 3.35 -8.20
N GLU A 20 -10.69 4.31 -8.66
CA GLU A 20 -10.55 4.92 -9.99
C GLU A 20 -9.19 5.61 -10.15
N LYS A 21 -8.80 6.41 -9.16
CA LYS A 21 -7.53 7.15 -9.20
C LYS A 21 -6.33 6.23 -9.17
N LEU A 22 -6.31 5.24 -8.28
CA LEU A 22 -5.24 4.25 -8.19
C LEU A 22 -5.16 3.42 -9.47
N THR A 23 -6.29 2.98 -10.03
CA THR A 23 -6.33 2.28 -11.31
C THR A 23 -5.69 3.11 -12.41
N TYR A 24 -6.01 4.41 -12.48
CA TYR A 24 -5.42 5.32 -13.46
C TYR A 24 -3.90 5.50 -13.27
N LEU A 25 -3.43 5.74 -12.04
CA LEU A 25 -2.01 5.89 -11.73
C LEU A 25 -1.24 4.60 -12.07
N TRP A 26 -1.79 3.46 -11.67
CA TRP A 26 -1.16 2.16 -11.83
C TRP A 26 -1.09 1.72 -13.30
N GLN A 27 -2.17 1.87 -14.06
CA GLN A 27 -2.22 1.43 -15.45
C GLN A 27 -1.33 2.23 -16.41
N LYS A 28 -0.84 3.41 -16.01
CA LYS A 28 0.14 4.18 -16.81
C LYS A 28 1.46 3.42 -16.96
N ALA A 29 1.95 2.81 -15.87
CA ALA A 29 3.22 2.11 -15.83
C ALA A 29 3.03 0.59 -15.94
N CYS A 30 1.99 0.05 -15.33
CA CYS A 30 1.79 -1.37 -15.10
C CYS A 30 0.53 -1.86 -15.86
N LYS A 31 0.58 -1.84 -17.21
CA LYS A 31 -0.56 -2.24 -18.05
C LYS A 31 -0.99 -3.68 -17.80
N GLY A 32 -2.26 -3.88 -17.46
CA GLY A 32 -2.86 -5.20 -17.25
C GLY A 32 -2.75 -5.73 -15.83
N TYR A 33 -2.14 -4.99 -14.90
CA TYR A 33 -2.12 -5.36 -13.49
C TYR A 33 -3.34 -4.82 -12.74
N LYS A 34 -3.79 -5.59 -11.76
CA LYS A 34 -5.00 -5.30 -10.97
C LYS A 34 -4.66 -4.34 -9.83
N VAL A 35 -5.57 -3.39 -9.61
CA VAL A 35 -5.69 -2.62 -8.38
C VAL A 35 -6.99 -3.05 -7.72
N ASP A 36 -6.98 -3.28 -6.42
CA ASP A 36 -8.20 -3.53 -5.65
C ASP A 36 -8.25 -2.64 -4.40
N THR A 37 -9.47 -2.36 -3.94
CA THR A 37 -9.70 -1.59 -2.72
C THR A 37 -10.88 -2.16 -1.96
N TRP A 38 -10.73 -2.28 -0.64
CA TRP A 38 -11.80 -2.74 0.25
C TRP A 38 -11.85 -1.90 1.51
N ASP A 39 -13.05 -1.81 2.09
CA ASP A 39 -13.25 -1.16 3.37
C ASP A 39 -12.77 -2.08 4.50
N GLY A 40 -12.17 -1.46 5.50
CA GLY A 40 -11.85 -2.08 6.78
C GLY A 40 -12.55 -1.33 7.90
N ASP A 41 -13.02 -2.08 8.89
CA ASP A 41 -13.47 -1.52 10.16
C ASP A 41 -12.33 -1.61 11.18
N SER A 42 -11.60 -0.51 11.37
CA SER A 42 -10.68 -0.35 12.50
C SER A 42 -11.31 0.62 13.50
N TYR A 43 -11.78 0.10 14.64
CA TYR A 43 -12.21 0.93 15.79
C TYR A 43 -13.27 2.02 15.46
N GLY A 44 -14.15 1.78 14.49
CA GLY A 44 -15.20 2.73 14.10
C GLY A 44 -14.72 3.89 13.23
N VAL A 45 -13.47 3.85 12.76
CA VAL A 45 -12.95 4.79 11.77
C VAL A 45 -12.92 4.10 10.40
N LYS A 46 -13.46 4.80 9.40
CA LYS A 46 -13.45 4.34 8.01
C LYS A 46 -12.00 4.17 7.55
N THR A 47 -11.59 2.93 7.42
CA THR A 47 -10.27 2.55 6.93
C THR A 47 -10.42 1.97 5.54
N ILE A 48 -9.55 2.35 4.62
CA ILE A 48 -9.53 1.77 3.28
C ILE A 48 -8.21 1.02 3.12
N PHE A 49 -8.30 -0.16 2.54
CA PHE A 49 -7.15 -0.92 2.09
C PHE A 49 -7.02 -0.81 0.58
N CYS A 50 -5.79 -0.71 0.10
CA CYS A 50 -5.45 -0.57 -1.30
C CYS A 50 -4.40 -1.62 -1.67
N GLU A 51 -4.75 -2.52 -2.58
CA GLU A 51 -3.88 -3.59 -3.06
C GLU A 51 -3.41 -3.31 -4.47
N LEU A 52 -2.09 -3.31 -4.66
CA LEU A 52 -1.44 -3.18 -5.95
C LEU A 52 -0.77 -4.50 -6.29
N LEU A 53 -1.26 -5.17 -7.33
CA LEU A 53 -0.56 -6.31 -7.91
C LEU A 53 0.53 -5.79 -8.83
N TYR A 54 1.75 -6.31 -8.70
CA TYR A 54 2.88 -5.83 -9.48
C TYR A 54 3.79 -6.97 -9.97
N VAL A 55 4.54 -6.72 -11.05
CA VAL A 55 5.58 -7.62 -11.54
C VAL A 55 6.89 -6.88 -11.46
N PHE A 56 7.55 -7.18 -10.35
CA PHE A 56 8.82 -6.64 -9.96
C PHE A 56 9.79 -6.52 -11.14
N ARG A 57 10.33 -5.31 -11.34
CA ARG A 57 11.28 -4.89 -12.41
C ARG A 57 10.66 -4.48 -13.74
N GLU A 58 9.34 -4.28 -13.83
CA GLU A 58 8.77 -3.56 -14.96
C GLU A 58 9.25 -2.09 -14.97
N PRO A 59 9.71 -1.54 -16.10
CA PRO A 59 10.10 -0.14 -16.20
C PRO A 59 8.95 0.79 -15.78
N GLY A 60 9.21 1.68 -14.82
CA GLY A 60 8.24 2.68 -14.35
C GLY A 60 7.41 2.25 -13.14
N GLU A 61 7.54 1.02 -12.66
CA GLU A 61 6.81 0.54 -11.47
C GLU A 61 7.18 1.33 -10.20
N GLU A 62 8.47 1.63 -9.99
CA GLU A 62 8.92 2.39 -8.82
C GLU A 62 8.32 3.80 -8.80
N GLU A 63 8.27 4.47 -9.95
CA GLU A 63 7.66 5.79 -10.09
C GLU A 63 6.13 5.73 -9.88
N ALA A 64 5.47 4.69 -10.38
CA ALA A 64 4.04 4.51 -10.15
C ALA A 64 3.72 4.25 -8.67
N ILE A 65 4.55 3.47 -7.97
CA ILE A 65 4.43 3.29 -6.51
C ILE A 65 4.57 4.62 -5.79
N ARG A 66 5.52 5.49 -6.22
CA ARG A 66 5.67 6.84 -5.65
C ARG A 66 4.43 7.70 -5.87
N GLU A 67 3.92 7.77 -7.10
CA GLU A 67 2.70 8.51 -7.40
C GLU A 67 1.49 8.00 -6.59
N VAL A 68 1.41 6.69 -6.37
CA VAL A 68 0.37 6.09 -5.51
C VAL A 68 0.57 6.47 -4.05
N VAL A 69 1.76 6.31 -3.49
CA VAL A 69 2.07 6.65 -2.09
C VAL A 69 1.82 8.13 -1.83
N ASP A 70 2.28 9.02 -2.70
CA ASP A 70 2.05 10.47 -2.60
C ASP A 70 0.55 10.79 -2.64
N TYR A 71 -0.21 10.15 -3.53
CA TYR A 71 -1.65 10.32 -3.58
C TYR A 71 -2.32 9.85 -2.28
N LEU A 72 -1.98 8.65 -1.79
CA LEU A 72 -2.57 8.09 -0.57
C LEU A 72 -2.26 8.94 0.66
N LEU A 73 -1.03 9.44 0.79
CA LEU A 73 -0.65 10.40 1.84
C LEU A 73 -1.48 11.69 1.74
N SER A 74 -1.67 12.23 0.53
CA SER A 74 -2.43 13.47 0.31
C SER A 74 -3.92 13.40 0.69
N ILE A 75 -4.49 12.20 0.71
CA ILE A 75 -5.91 11.98 1.08
C ILE A 75 -6.06 11.35 2.47
N SER A 76 -4.96 10.99 3.13
CA SER A 76 -4.97 10.46 4.49
C SER A 76 -5.31 11.55 5.51
N LEU A 77 -6.13 11.23 6.51
CA LEU A 77 -6.51 12.18 7.57
C LEU A 77 -5.32 12.68 8.39
N TYR A 78 -4.27 11.88 8.50
CA TYR A 78 -3.11 12.17 9.34
C TYR A 78 -1.81 12.31 8.55
N ASN A 79 -1.88 12.38 7.21
CA ASN A 79 -0.71 12.32 6.34
C ASN A 79 0.16 11.09 6.62
N GLN A 80 -0.50 9.98 6.92
CA GLN A 80 0.09 8.72 7.35
C GLN A 80 -0.60 7.56 6.63
N ILE A 81 0.18 6.60 6.14
CA ILE A 81 -0.33 5.34 5.60
C ILE A 81 0.45 4.17 6.18
N TYR A 82 -0.21 3.02 6.29
CA TYR A 82 0.45 1.79 6.70
C TYR A 82 0.71 0.89 5.51
N TYR A 83 1.88 0.26 5.49
CA TYR A 83 2.29 -0.66 4.44
C TYR A 83 2.36 -2.11 4.95
N TYR A 84 1.81 -3.01 4.15
CA TYR A 84 1.77 -4.45 4.36
C TYR A 84 2.29 -5.20 3.13
N ARG A 85 2.95 -6.33 3.38
CA ARG A 85 3.49 -7.23 2.34
C ARG A 85 2.58 -8.39 1.99
N CYS A 86 1.63 -8.72 2.85
CA CYS A 86 0.70 -9.83 2.66
C CYS A 86 -0.58 -9.56 3.44
N ASP A 87 -1.71 -9.84 2.82
CA ASP A 87 -3.05 -9.74 3.37
C ASP A 87 -3.26 -10.63 4.60
N GLU A 88 -2.58 -11.78 4.67
CA GLU A 88 -2.54 -12.66 5.85
C GLU A 88 -2.05 -11.95 7.12
N TYR A 89 -1.35 -10.82 6.97
CA TYR A 89 -0.83 -10.02 8.08
C TYR A 89 -1.68 -8.80 8.44
N ILE A 90 -2.86 -8.65 7.81
CA ILE A 90 -3.91 -7.72 8.22
C ILE A 90 -4.70 -8.36 9.37
N SER A 91 -4.02 -8.79 10.43
CA SER A 91 -4.64 -9.33 11.65
C SER A 91 -4.42 -8.39 12.83
N GLU A 92 -5.39 -8.32 13.75
CA GLU A 92 -5.33 -7.39 14.89
C GLU A 92 -4.11 -7.62 15.80
N GLU A 93 -3.63 -8.87 15.93
CA GLU A 93 -2.45 -9.20 16.73
C GLU A 93 -1.17 -8.55 16.20
N LEU A 94 -1.10 -8.30 14.89
CA LEU A 94 0.05 -7.66 14.25
C LEU A 94 -0.03 -6.13 14.30
N LYS A 95 -1.25 -5.57 14.43
CA LYS A 95 -1.44 -4.12 14.66
C LYS A 95 -0.88 -3.67 16.03
N ALA A 96 -0.81 -4.58 17.00
CA ALA A 96 -0.30 -4.32 18.36
C ALA A 96 1.24 -4.32 18.49
N ARG A 97 1.99 -4.72 17.44
CA ARG A 97 3.46 -4.68 17.45
C ARG A 97 3.98 -3.26 17.23
N SER A 98 5.18 -2.98 17.72
CA SER A 98 5.85 -1.68 17.53
C SER A 98 5.96 -1.34 16.05
N LEU A 99 5.43 -0.18 15.67
CA LEU A 99 5.54 0.36 14.32
C LEU A 99 6.99 0.72 13.99
N THR A 100 7.42 0.37 12.79
CA THR A 100 8.68 0.85 12.22
C THR A 100 8.35 1.90 11.17
N ASN A 101 8.93 3.09 11.32
CA ASN A 101 8.79 4.16 10.35
C ASN A 101 9.75 3.91 9.18
N ILE A 102 9.23 4.02 7.97
CA ILE A 102 9.98 3.91 6.72
C ILE A 102 9.60 5.05 5.78
N THR A 103 10.45 5.32 4.80
CA THR A 103 10.19 6.23 3.69
C THR A 103 9.66 5.47 2.47
N VAL A 104 9.13 6.19 1.49
CA VAL A 104 8.76 5.57 0.19
C VAL A 104 9.98 4.94 -0.49
N ASP A 105 11.18 5.51 -0.33
CA ASP A 105 12.41 4.96 -0.89
C ASP A 105 12.81 3.61 -0.28
N ASP A 106 12.50 3.42 1.00
CA ASP A 106 12.81 2.19 1.71
C ASP A 106 12.10 0.99 1.08
N LEU A 107 10.91 1.17 0.48
CA LEU A 107 10.14 0.13 -0.24
C LEU A 107 10.95 -0.54 -1.37
N PHE A 108 11.99 0.13 -1.89
CA PHE A 108 12.83 -0.36 -2.99
C PHE A 108 14.18 -0.93 -2.53
N THR A 109 14.40 -1.04 -1.22
CA THR A 109 15.62 -1.62 -0.63
C THR A 109 15.41 -3.09 -0.25
N GLU A 110 16.42 -3.95 -0.38
CA GLU A 110 16.30 -5.42 -0.15
C GLU A 110 15.59 -5.81 1.16
N GLN A 111 15.70 -4.98 2.21
CA GLN A 111 15.07 -5.18 3.50
C GLN A 111 13.53 -5.13 3.45
N TYR A 112 12.97 -4.21 2.67
CA TYR A 112 11.52 -4.02 2.50
C TYR A 112 11.05 -4.45 1.10
N ARG A 113 12.00 -4.94 0.30
CA ARG A 113 11.88 -5.48 -1.04
C ARG A 113 12.28 -6.95 -1.02
N PRO A 114 11.52 -7.84 -0.37
CA PRO A 114 11.87 -9.23 -0.41
C PRO A 114 11.75 -9.73 -1.85
N SER A 115 12.78 -10.46 -2.28
CA SER A 115 12.68 -11.46 -3.34
C SER A 115 11.34 -12.19 -3.26
N ILE A 116 10.69 -12.39 -4.40
CA ILE A 116 9.34 -12.95 -4.50
C ILE A 116 9.10 -14.08 -3.47
N GLY A 117 8.12 -13.88 -2.59
CA GLY A 117 7.70 -14.87 -1.60
C GLY A 117 8.29 -14.74 -0.19
N ALA A 118 9.06 -13.69 0.13
CA ALA A 118 9.43 -13.44 1.53
C ALA A 118 8.35 -12.65 2.28
N ASN A 119 7.87 -13.26 3.35
CA ASN A 119 6.82 -12.74 4.21
C ASN A 119 7.44 -11.89 5.33
N ILE A 120 6.97 -10.66 5.48
CA ILE A 120 7.33 -9.80 6.60
C ILE A 120 6.09 -9.63 7.49
N PRO A 121 6.02 -10.29 8.66
CA PRO A 121 4.86 -10.25 9.55
C PRO A 121 4.86 -8.99 10.42
N GLN A 122 4.89 -7.82 9.78
CA GLN A 122 4.76 -6.52 10.42
C GLN A 122 4.17 -5.48 9.47
N ARG A 123 3.51 -4.47 10.03
CA ARG A 123 3.08 -3.28 9.31
C ARG A 123 4.10 -2.16 9.49
N PHE A 124 4.29 -1.36 8.45
CA PHE A 124 5.20 -0.22 8.46
C PHE A 124 4.43 1.08 8.37
N LEU A 125 4.95 2.16 8.95
CA LEU A 125 4.37 3.49 8.85
C LEU A 125 5.16 4.33 7.84
N ILE A 126 4.45 4.97 6.91
CA ILE A 126 4.98 6.00 6.01
C ILE A 126 4.27 7.30 6.35
N GLU A 127 5.03 8.37 6.58
CA GLU A 127 4.53 9.72 6.89
C GLU A 127 4.99 10.71 5.81
N GLY A 128 4.12 11.66 5.45
CA GLY A 128 4.38 12.69 4.43
C GLY A 128 4.81 14.05 4.99
#